data_AF-A0A2U1PST7-F1
#
_entry.id   AF-A0A2U1PST7-F1
#
_cell.length_a   1.000
_cell.length_b   1.000
_cell.length_c   1.000
_cell.angle_alpha   90.00
_cell.angle_beta   90.00
_cell.angle_gamma   90.00
#
_symmetry.space_group_name_H-M   'P 1'
#
loop_
_entity.id
_entity.type
_entity.pdbx_description
1 polymer ?
#
loop_
_entity_poly.entity_id
_entity_poly.type
_entity_poly.pdbx_seq_one_letter_code
_entity_poly.pdbx_strand_id
1 'polypeptide(L)'
;MESPNTVNAVAVRSSFLDTLKGCSFSGIKISKEDLKRKITMHEYLRFAIRDAISEENIEGGKRHADVTNGGGECCECPLVVFDLQNVKPNEFVEYGLGCLEKFAANGDICAKQTRERLRVVVAGGDGTVGWVLGCLGELHKQGRSPIPPTAVIPLGTGNDLSRSFGWGGSFPLIWRSAIKRTLDKATYSPTSRLDSWKLSISMPSGVNLDTPHSLKQTDEVVINQDLEVLGKLPEKVSSYQGVFYNYFSIGMDAQVAYGFHHLRNEKPYLAQGPISNKMIYSGYSCTQGWFFTPCMADPGLRGLKNILRLHVKRLNSSEWELVPIPSR
;
A
#
# COMPACT_ATOMS: atom_id res chain seq x y z
N MET A 1 49.69 33.73 35.38
CA MET A 1 49.51 32.29 35.69
C MET A 1 48.01 32.08 35.78
N GLU A 2 47.41 31.73 34.65
CA GLU A 2 45.97 31.59 34.45
C GLU A 2 45.60 30.12 34.23
N SER A 3 44.43 29.78 34.75
CA SER A 3 43.79 28.47 34.89
C SER A 3 43.31 27.83 33.57
N PRO A 4 43.01 26.52 33.56
CA PRO A 4 42.90 25.73 32.32
C PRO A 4 41.55 25.83 31.62
N ASN A 5 41.61 25.77 30.28
CA ASN A 5 40.49 25.74 29.34
C ASN A 5 39.74 24.40 29.37
N THR A 6 38.44 24.46 29.67
CA THR A 6 37.41 23.46 29.36
C THR A 6 36.92 23.66 27.93
N VAL A 7 36.91 22.58 27.11
CA VAL A 7 36.34 22.61 25.75
C VAL A 7 35.01 21.85 25.74
N ASN A 8 34.03 22.51 25.11
CA ASN A 8 32.60 22.29 25.15
C ASN A 8 32.10 20.96 24.57
N ALA A 9 31.13 20.37 25.28
CA ALA A 9 30.19 19.39 24.73
C ALA A 9 29.19 20.11 23.78
N VAL A 10 29.08 19.63 22.55
CA VAL A 10 28.14 20.13 21.54
C VAL A 10 26.79 19.44 21.75
N ALA A 11 25.82 20.18 22.27
CA ALA A 11 24.42 19.78 22.31
C ALA A 11 23.79 19.87 20.90
N VAL A 12 23.29 18.74 20.40
CA VAL A 12 22.49 18.69 19.15
C VAL A 12 21.12 19.31 19.43
N ARG A 13 20.86 20.46 18.80
CA ARG A 13 19.64 21.25 18.92
C ARG A 13 18.44 20.56 18.28
N SER A 14 17.35 20.49 19.04
CA SER A 14 15.99 20.31 18.56
C SER A 14 15.50 21.56 17.81
N SER A 15 15.44 21.52 16.48
CA SER A 15 14.83 22.58 15.68
C SER A 15 13.75 22.02 14.76
N PHE A 16 12.56 21.74 15.31
CA PHE A 16 11.37 21.40 14.52
C PHE A 16 10.06 21.98 15.06
N LEU A 17 10.08 22.78 16.14
CA LEU A 17 8.85 23.25 16.82
C LEU A 17 8.59 24.77 16.84
N ASP A 18 9.54 25.63 16.51
CA ASP A 18 9.30 27.09 16.66
C ASP A 18 9.28 27.85 15.33
N THR A 19 8.17 27.77 14.59
CA THR A 19 7.74 28.87 13.71
C THR A 19 6.23 28.78 13.43
N LEU A 20 5.41 29.29 14.34
CA LEU A 20 3.96 29.47 14.16
C LEU A 20 3.57 30.88 14.61
N LYS A 21 3.67 31.86 13.71
CA LYS A 21 2.88 33.09 13.79
C LYS A 21 2.06 33.22 12.52
N GLY A 22 0.73 33.25 12.72
CA GLY A 22 -0.27 33.96 11.93
C GLY A 22 -0.35 33.66 10.43
N CYS A 23 -1.40 32.93 10.02
CA CYS A 23 -2.38 33.48 9.08
C CYS A 23 -3.61 32.55 9.01
N SER A 24 -4.75 33.13 9.36
CA SER A 24 -6.07 32.50 9.40
C SER A 24 -6.80 32.82 8.10
N PHE A 25 -7.15 31.80 7.33
CA PHE A 25 -8.22 31.87 6.33
C PHE A 25 -9.15 30.66 6.51
N SER A 26 -10.43 30.94 6.32
CA SER A 26 -11.63 30.14 6.65
C SER A 26 -11.47 28.62 6.51
N GLY A 27 -11.87 27.90 7.56
CA GLY A 27 -11.89 26.45 7.59
C GLY A 27 -11.85 25.95 9.02
N ILE A 28 -12.55 24.84 9.30
CA ILE A 28 -12.58 24.15 10.60
C ILE A 28 -11.21 24.21 11.27
N LYS A 29 -11.14 24.88 12.43
CA LYS A 29 -9.88 25.08 13.16
C LYS A 29 -9.51 23.80 13.87
N ILE A 30 -8.87 22.87 13.17
CA ILE A 30 -8.34 21.63 13.75
C ILE A 30 -7.14 21.99 14.64
N SER A 31 -7.37 21.91 15.95
CA SER A 31 -6.35 22.08 16.99
C SER A 31 -5.25 21.01 16.82
N LYS A 32 -3.99 21.45 16.76
CA LYS A 32 -2.84 20.54 16.54
C LYS A 32 -2.64 19.68 17.78
N GLU A 33 -2.82 20.27 18.94
CA GLU A 33 -2.65 19.68 20.26
C GLU A 33 -3.71 18.60 20.50
N ASP A 34 -4.97 18.89 20.17
CA ASP A 34 -6.06 17.91 20.27
C ASP A 34 -5.86 16.74 19.30
N LEU A 35 -5.50 17.03 18.05
CA LEU A 35 -5.22 15.99 17.08
C LEU A 35 -4.05 15.11 17.54
N LYS A 36 -2.97 15.71 18.05
CA LYS A 36 -1.82 14.99 18.59
C LYS A 36 -2.23 14.08 19.75
N ARG A 37 -3.02 14.58 20.71
CA ARG A 37 -3.52 13.80 21.85
C ARG A 37 -4.33 12.59 21.40
N LYS A 38 -5.15 12.73 20.36
CA LYS A 38 -6.05 11.68 19.87
C LYS A 38 -5.36 10.59 19.08
N ILE A 39 -4.36 10.95 18.28
CA ILE A 39 -3.74 10.03 17.31
C ILE A 39 -2.41 9.44 17.77
N THR A 40 -1.76 10.03 18.77
CA THR A 40 -0.43 9.59 19.20
C THR A 40 -0.56 8.40 20.14
N MET A 41 -0.03 7.26 19.71
CA MET A 41 0.11 6.09 20.55
C MET A 41 0.96 6.39 21.79
N HIS A 42 0.62 5.74 22.91
CA HIS A 42 1.35 5.89 24.16
C HIS A 42 2.86 5.61 23.98
N GLU A 43 3.69 6.35 24.69
CA GLU A 43 5.14 6.40 24.45
C GLU A 43 5.84 5.05 24.61
N TYR A 44 5.59 4.32 25.70
CA TYR A 44 6.22 3.01 25.91
C TYR A 44 5.86 2.02 24.79
N LEU A 45 4.62 2.04 24.27
CA LEU A 45 4.21 1.21 23.13
C LEU A 45 4.97 1.60 21.86
N ARG A 46 5.18 2.90 21.61
CA ARG A 46 5.98 3.36 20.46
C ARG A 46 7.42 2.87 20.55
N PHE A 47 8.03 2.92 21.73
CA PHE A 47 9.38 2.40 21.93
C PHE A 47 9.44 0.87 21.85
N ALA A 48 8.47 0.17 22.44
CA ALA A 48 8.38 -1.28 22.35
C ALA A 48 8.25 -1.77 20.91
N ILE A 49 7.36 -1.15 20.11
CA ILE A 49 7.17 -1.46 18.69
C ILE A 49 8.44 -1.17 17.88
N ARG A 50 9.07 0.00 18.11
CA ARG A 50 10.33 0.36 17.43
C ARG A 50 11.41 -0.68 17.70
N ASP A 51 11.58 -1.06 18.95
CA ASP A 51 12.63 -1.98 19.37
C ASP A 51 12.35 -3.40 18.86
N ALA A 52 11.08 -3.84 18.90
CA ALA A 52 10.69 -5.12 18.33
C ALA A 52 10.97 -5.22 16.82
N ILE A 53 10.70 -4.15 16.06
CA ILE A 53 11.00 -4.09 14.62
C ILE A 53 12.51 -4.08 14.38
N SER A 54 13.25 -3.24 15.12
CA SER A 54 14.71 -3.11 14.94
C SER A 54 15.48 -4.37 15.32
N GLU A 55 14.97 -5.14 16.28
CA GLU A 55 15.58 -6.38 16.74
C GLU A 55 15.02 -7.61 16.01
N GLU A 56 14.08 -7.41 15.07
CA GLU A 56 13.35 -8.49 14.37
C GLU A 56 12.83 -9.56 15.34
N ASN A 57 12.30 -9.09 16.48
CA ASN A 57 11.89 -9.94 17.58
C ASN A 57 10.70 -9.32 18.31
N ILE A 58 9.58 -10.05 18.36
CA ILE A 58 8.35 -9.66 19.07
C ILE A 58 8.64 -9.26 20.53
N GLU A 59 9.67 -9.85 21.13
CA GLU A 59 10.03 -9.64 22.53
C GLU A 59 11.08 -8.54 22.75
N GLY A 60 11.58 -7.89 21.70
CA GLY A 60 12.56 -6.80 21.82
C GLY A 60 12.03 -5.60 22.60
N GLY A 61 10.69 -5.43 22.63
CA GLY A 61 10.01 -4.41 23.41
C GLY A 61 9.87 -4.70 24.90
N LYS A 62 10.17 -5.92 25.39
CA LYS A 62 9.89 -6.36 26.78
C LYS A 62 10.36 -5.40 27.86
N ARG A 63 11.51 -4.75 27.66
CA ARG A 63 12.07 -3.76 28.59
C ARG A 63 11.15 -2.57 28.90
N HIS A 64 10.16 -2.32 28.05
CA HIS A 64 9.16 -1.26 28.22
C HIS A 64 7.87 -1.74 28.91
N ALA A 65 7.71 -3.06 29.13
CA ALA A 65 6.53 -3.63 29.76
C ALA A 65 6.44 -3.27 31.25
N ASP A 66 7.58 -3.24 31.96
CA ASP A 66 7.64 -3.00 33.42
C ASP A 66 7.35 -1.55 33.84
N VAL A 67 7.18 -0.64 32.87
CA VAL A 67 6.83 0.78 33.11
C VAL A 67 5.34 0.96 33.46
N THR A 68 4.53 -0.11 33.43
CA THR A 68 3.05 -0.04 33.33
C THR A 68 2.25 -0.28 34.61
N ASN A 69 2.78 0.02 35.80
CA ASN A 69 1.93 0.17 37.00
C ASN A 69 1.14 1.51 37.04
N GLY A 70 1.21 2.33 35.99
CA GLY A 70 0.50 3.61 35.90
C GLY A 70 -0.57 3.59 34.82
N GLY A 71 -1.84 3.61 35.23
CA GLY A 71 -3.01 3.73 34.35
C GLY A 71 -3.04 5.05 33.57
N GLY A 72 -2.35 5.09 32.44
CA GLY A 72 -2.44 6.17 31.46
C GLY A 72 -3.68 6.03 30.57
N GLU A 73 -4.32 7.15 30.25
CA GLU A 73 -5.44 7.20 29.30
C GLU A 73 -4.96 6.76 27.91
N CYS A 74 -5.57 5.71 27.36
CA CYS A 74 -5.23 5.21 26.03
C CYS A 74 -5.78 6.16 24.95
N CYS A 75 -5.01 6.42 23.90
CA CYS A 75 -5.43 7.30 22.82
C CYS A 75 -6.71 6.81 22.13
N GLU A 76 -7.55 7.76 21.69
CA GLU A 76 -8.85 7.48 21.05
C GLU A 76 -8.70 6.70 19.73
N CYS A 77 -7.69 7.03 18.92
CA CYS A 77 -7.53 6.45 17.59
C CYS A 77 -6.05 6.46 17.18
N PRO A 78 -5.24 5.51 17.66
CA PRO A 78 -3.81 5.48 17.34
C PRO A 78 -3.63 5.40 15.83
N LEU A 79 -2.97 6.41 15.26
CA LEU A 79 -2.59 6.41 13.86
C LEU A 79 -1.12 6.03 13.74
N VAL A 80 -0.86 5.01 12.93
CA VAL A 80 0.49 4.68 12.49
C VAL A 80 0.69 5.23 11.08
N VAL A 81 1.71 6.07 10.95
CA VAL A 81 2.21 6.57 9.66
C VAL A 81 3.47 5.80 9.35
N PHE A 82 3.44 5.02 8.26
CA PHE A 82 4.63 4.33 7.79
C PHE A 82 5.51 5.27 7.00
N ASP A 83 6.75 5.41 7.44
CA ASP A 83 7.83 5.73 6.53
C ASP A 83 8.38 4.42 5.95
N LEU A 84 7.91 4.11 4.74
CA LEU A 84 8.26 2.88 4.03
C LEU A 84 9.73 2.81 3.59
N GLN A 85 10.47 3.92 3.72
CA GLN A 85 11.93 3.92 3.53
C GLN A 85 12.66 3.33 4.74
N ASN A 86 12.03 3.39 5.92
CA ASN A 86 12.64 3.01 7.19
C ASN A 86 12.09 1.70 7.75
N VAL A 87 10.80 1.42 7.57
CA VAL A 87 10.14 0.21 8.10
C VAL A 87 9.32 -0.45 7.00
N LYS A 88 9.60 -1.72 6.69
CA LYS A 88 8.78 -2.44 5.72
C LYS A 88 7.43 -2.82 6.35
N PRO A 89 6.30 -2.79 5.61
CA PRO A 89 5.00 -3.14 6.15
C PRO A 89 4.93 -4.54 6.74
N ASN A 90 5.67 -5.51 6.17
CA ASN A 90 5.72 -6.88 6.70
C ASN A 90 6.42 -6.94 8.07
N GLU A 91 7.52 -6.21 8.26
CA GLU A 91 8.23 -6.14 9.55
C GLU A 91 7.33 -5.53 10.64
N PHE A 92 6.55 -4.50 10.28
CA PHE A 92 5.56 -3.96 11.21
C PHE A 92 4.45 -4.96 11.56
N VAL A 93 3.91 -5.69 10.57
CA VAL A 93 2.85 -6.67 10.81
C VAL A 93 3.33 -7.83 11.67
N GLU A 94 4.57 -8.28 11.44
CA GLU A 94 5.17 -9.40 12.15
C GLU A 94 5.63 -8.99 13.55
N TYR A 95 6.55 -8.03 13.64
CA TYR A 95 7.19 -7.65 14.89
C TYR A 95 6.47 -6.54 15.63
N GLY A 96 6.03 -5.49 14.94
CA GLY A 96 5.36 -4.35 15.56
C GLY A 96 4.00 -4.71 16.16
N LEU A 97 3.09 -5.24 15.34
CA LEU A 97 1.80 -5.74 15.82
C LEU A 97 1.95 -6.96 16.71
N GLY A 98 2.91 -7.85 16.43
CA GLY A 98 3.19 -9.00 17.28
C GLY A 98 3.57 -8.58 18.70
N CYS A 99 4.44 -7.57 18.85
CA CYS A 99 4.80 -7.01 20.16
C CYS A 99 3.58 -6.42 20.88
N LEU A 100 2.74 -5.66 20.16
CA LEU A 100 1.54 -5.05 20.73
C LEU A 100 0.52 -6.11 21.18
N GLU A 101 0.32 -7.15 20.38
CA GLU A 101 -0.55 -8.29 20.69
C GLU A 101 -0.02 -9.10 21.88
N LYS A 102 1.31 -9.25 21.99
CA LYS A 102 1.93 -9.92 23.13
C LYS A 102 1.71 -9.14 24.43
N PHE A 103 1.85 -7.82 24.40
CA PHE A 103 1.58 -6.98 25.57
C PHE A 103 0.11 -7.08 25.98
N ALA A 104 -0.81 -7.02 25.01
CA ALA A 104 -2.23 -7.21 25.24
C ALA A 104 -2.55 -8.59 25.86
N ALA A 105 -1.89 -9.65 25.38
CA ALA A 105 -2.04 -11.01 25.92
C ALA A 105 -1.49 -11.15 27.36
N ASN A 106 -0.48 -10.35 27.72
CA ASN A 106 0.08 -10.29 29.08
C ASN A 106 -0.74 -9.40 30.04
N GLY A 107 -1.87 -8.84 29.58
CA GLY A 107 -2.79 -8.06 30.43
C GLY A 107 -2.69 -6.54 30.28
N ASP A 108 -1.86 -6.02 29.36
CA ASP A 108 -1.78 -4.59 29.09
C ASP A 108 -3.04 -4.08 28.38
N ILE A 109 -3.86 -3.33 29.12
CA ILE A 109 -5.13 -2.76 28.64
C ILE A 109 -4.90 -1.71 27.56
N CYS A 110 -3.85 -0.88 27.68
CA CYS A 110 -3.55 0.16 26.70
C CYS A 110 -3.04 -0.45 25.39
N ALA A 111 -2.22 -1.50 25.46
CA ALA A 111 -1.82 -2.27 24.29
C ALA A 111 -3.03 -2.89 23.58
N LYS A 112 -3.94 -3.51 24.34
CA LYS A 112 -5.17 -4.11 23.81
C LYS A 112 -6.06 -3.08 23.11
N GLN A 113 -6.36 -1.96 23.77
CA GLN A 113 -7.17 -0.89 23.19
C GLN A 113 -6.49 -0.25 21.97
N THR A 114 -5.17 -0.09 22.02
CA THR A 114 -4.39 0.40 20.88
C THR A 114 -4.53 -0.54 19.69
N ARG A 115 -4.42 -1.85 19.91
CA ARG A 115 -4.55 -2.87 18.86
C ARG A 115 -5.94 -2.91 18.22
N GLU A 116 -6.99 -2.70 19.02
CA GLU A 116 -8.39 -2.68 18.57
C GLU A 116 -8.74 -1.41 17.78
N ARG A 117 -8.17 -0.26 18.17
CA ARG A 117 -8.50 1.06 17.59
C ARG A 117 -7.52 1.53 16.51
N LEU A 118 -6.46 0.76 16.26
CA LEU A 118 -5.39 1.10 15.34
C LEU A 118 -5.92 1.39 13.94
N ARG A 119 -5.47 2.53 13.38
CA ARG A 119 -5.66 2.86 11.97
C ARG A 119 -4.31 3.14 11.32
N VAL A 120 -4.22 2.80 10.03
CA VAL A 120 -3.00 2.97 9.23
C VAL A 120 -3.22 4.10 8.23
N VAL A 121 -2.22 4.97 8.07
CA VAL A 121 -2.21 5.99 7.02
C VAL A 121 -1.03 5.73 6.10
N VAL A 122 -1.32 5.57 4.81
CA VAL A 122 -0.30 5.33 3.77
C VAL A 122 -0.16 6.56 2.88
N ALA A 123 1.04 7.11 2.79
CA ALA A 123 1.36 8.20 1.88
C ALA A 123 2.12 7.67 0.67
N GLY A 124 1.47 7.67 -0.50
CA GLY A 124 2.02 7.04 -1.70
C GLY A 124 1.05 7.00 -2.87
N GLY A 125 1.40 6.21 -3.88
CA GLY A 125 0.50 5.86 -4.99
C GLY A 125 -0.14 4.48 -4.79
N ASP A 126 -0.92 4.02 -5.78
CA ASP A 126 -1.66 2.75 -5.69
C ASP A 126 -0.77 1.53 -5.41
N GLY A 127 0.44 1.45 -5.99
CA GLY A 127 1.37 0.36 -5.72
C GLY A 127 1.84 0.31 -4.26
N THR A 128 2.09 1.48 -3.66
CA THR A 128 2.46 1.62 -2.24
C THR A 128 1.32 1.20 -1.33
N VAL A 129 0.09 1.67 -1.62
CA VAL A 129 -1.10 1.30 -0.86
C VAL A 129 -1.38 -0.19 -0.99
N GLY A 130 -1.27 -0.75 -2.19
CA GLY A 130 -1.43 -2.18 -2.46
C GLY A 130 -0.42 -3.05 -1.70
N TRP A 131 0.84 -2.61 -1.59
CA TRP A 131 1.85 -3.32 -0.80
C TRP A 131 1.49 -3.39 0.68
N VAL A 132 1.07 -2.27 1.28
CA VAL A 132 0.64 -2.23 2.69
C VAL A 132 -0.60 -3.09 2.91
N LEU A 133 -1.63 -2.94 2.06
CA LEU A 133 -2.85 -3.75 2.15
C LEU A 133 -2.56 -5.25 2.00
N GLY A 134 -1.63 -5.63 1.11
CA GLY A 134 -1.20 -7.01 0.95
C GLY A 134 -0.57 -7.57 2.23
N CYS A 135 0.27 -6.79 2.91
CA CYS A 135 0.87 -7.19 4.20
C CYS A 135 -0.17 -7.26 5.32
N LEU A 136 -1.10 -6.30 5.38
CA LEU A 136 -2.21 -6.34 6.35
C LEU A 136 -3.17 -7.51 6.07
N GLY A 137 -3.30 -7.95 4.83
CA GLY A 137 -4.07 -9.14 4.44
C GLY A 137 -3.53 -10.44 5.05
N GLU A 138 -2.25 -10.52 5.38
CA GLU A 138 -1.68 -11.69 6.06
C GLU A 138 -2.25 -11.86 7.48
N LEU A 139 -2.64 -10.76 8.16
CA LEU A 139 -3.34 -10.84 9.44
C LEU A 139 -4.63 -11.64 9.33
N HIS A 140 -5.38 -11.48 8.23
CA HIS A 140 -6.60 -12.24 7.99
C HIS A 140 -6.30 -13.74 7.87
N LYS A 141 -5.29 -14.10 7.07
CA LYS A 141 -4.89 -15.50 6.85
C LYS A 141 -4.41 -16.17 8.14
N GLN A 142 -3.76 -15.41 9.00
CA GLN A 142 -3.27 -15.85 10.32
C GLN A 142 -4.35 -15.83 11.41
N GLY A 143 -5.59 -15.40 11.10
CA GLY A 143 -6.66 -15.27 12.10
C GLY A 143 -6.46 -14.13 13.11
N ARG A 144 -5.55 -13.19 12.83
CA ARG A 144 -5.18 -12.06 13.72
C ARG A 144 -6.09 -10.86 13.49
N SER A 145 -7.19 -10.79 14.24
CA SER A 145 -8.16 -9.69 14.15
C SER A 145 -7.95 -8.60 15.23
N PRO A 146 -8.36 -7.34 14.98
CA PRO A 146 -8.91 -6.80 13.73
C PRO A 146 -7.82 -6.50 12.69
N ILE A 147 -8.20 -6.38 11.41
CA ILE A 147 -7.32 -5.82 10.37
C ILE A 147 -7.44 -4.29 10.44
N PRO A 148 -6.35 -3.53 10.65
CA PRO A 148 -6.40 -2.07 10.75
C PRO A 148 -6.99 -1.41 9.49
N PRO A 149 -8.00 -0.53 9.62
CA PRO A 149 -8.47 0.28 8.51
C PRO A 149 -7.35 1.16 7.95
N THR A 150 -7.30 1.32 6.63
CA THR A 150 -6.23 2.05 5.95
C THR A 150 -6.76 3.29 5.25
N ALA A 151 -6.20 4.44 5.57
CA ALA A 151 -6.42 5.72 4.90
C ALA A 151 -5.27 6.03 3.93
N VAL A 152 -5.56 6.82 2.89
CA VAL A 152 -4.60 7.13 1.82
C VAL A 152 -4.31 8.63 1.76
N ILE A 153 -3.02 8.98 1.70
CA ILE A 153 -2.54 10.30 1.28
C ILE A 153 -2.03 10.15 -0.16
N PRO A 154 -2.75 10.69 -1.17
CA PRO A 154 -2.46 10.45 -2.59
C PRO A 154 -1.24 11.24 -3.07
N LEU A 155 -0.06 10.62 -2.97
CA LEU A 155 1.20 11.17 -3.45
C LEU A 155 1.63 10.60 -4.81
N GLY A 156 0.90 9.61 -5.34
CA GLY A 156 1.14 9.03 -6.66
C GLY A 156 0.61 9.88 -7.81
N THR A 157 0.67 9.32 -9.03
CA THR A 157 0.18 9.97 -10.26
C THR A 157 -1.27 9.59 -10.61
N GLY A 158 -1.63 8.30 -10.48
CA GLY A 158 -2.99 7.78 -10.77
C GLY A 158 -3.93 7.96 -9.58
N ASN A 159 -3.57 7.36 -8.44
CA ASN A 159 -4.29 7.41 -7.17
C ASN A 159 -5.75 6.93 -7.32
N ASP A 160 -5.96 5.85 -8.08
CA ASP A 160 -7.28 5.33 -8.41
C ASP A 160 -8.03 4.86 -7.16
N LEU A 161 -7.35 4.13 -6.28
CA LEU A 161 -7.93 3.64 -5.03
C LEU A 161 -8.29 4.82 -4.11
N SER A 162 -7.42 5.83 -4.05
CA SER A 162 -7.68 7.07 -3.29
C SER A 162 -8.91 7.81 -3.81
N ARG A 163 -9.11 7.88 -5.13
CA ARG A 163 -10.30 8.49 -5.75
C ARG A 163 -11.57 7.73 -5.40
N SER A 164 -11.55 6.41 -5.54
CA SER A 164 -12.71 5.54 -5.26
C SER A 164 -13.20 5.63 -3.82
N PHE A 165 -12.30 5.85 -2.86
CA PHE A 165 -12.63 6.01 -1.44
C PHE A 165 -12.71 7.48 -0.98
N GLY A 166 -12.68 8.43 -1.91
CA GLY A 166 -12.89 9.85 -1.62
C GLY A 166 -11.72 10.54 -0.90
N TRP A 167 -10.52 9.97 -0.90
CA TRP A 167 -9.30 10.61 -0.39
C TRP A 167 -8.71 11.63 -1.38
N GLY A 168 -9.17 11.60 -2.63
CA GLY A 168 -8.83 12.58 -3.67
C GLY A 168 -7.77 12.07 -4.64
N GLY A 169 -7.49 12.86 -5.69
CA GLY A 169 -6.58 12.48 -6.76
C GLY A 169 -5.13 12.93 -6.58
N SER A 170 -4.88 13.88 -5.68
CA SER A 170 -3.55 14.41 -5.38
C SER A 170 -3.56 15.12 -4.02
N PHE A 171 -2.40 15.19 -3.38
CA PHE A 171 -2.25 15.91 -2.12
C PHE A 171 -1.95 17.41 -2.35
N PRO A 172 -2.62 18.34 -1.64
CA PRO A 172 -2.43 19.78 -1.84
C PRO A 172 -1.01 20.29 -1.53
N LEU A 173 -0.53 21.27 -2.30
CA LEU A 173 0.76 21.95 -2.08
C LEU A 173 0.82 22.67 -0.72
N ILE A 174 -0.31 23.19 -0.23
CA ILE A 174 -0.45 23.77 1.12
C ILE A 174 -0.56 22.61 2.13
N TRP A 175 0.52 21.86 2.27
CA TRP A 175 0.55 20.55 2.94
C TRP A 175 0.20 20.62 4.43
N ARG A 176 0.54 21.71 5.13
CA ARG A 176 0.32 21.84 6.58
C ARG A 176 -1.16 21.84 6.99
N SER A 177 -2.02 22.49 6.21
CA SER A 177 -3.46 22.49 6.50
C SER A 177 -4.11 21.21 5.97
N ALA A 178 -3.62 20.71 4.83
CA ALA A 178 -4.09 19.47 4.22
C ALA A 178 -3.81 18.24 5.09
N ILE A 179 -2.64 18.16 5.73
CA ILE A 179 -2.28 17.02 6.58
C ILE A 179 -3.17 16.94 7.81
N LYS A 180 -3.45 18.09 8.45
CA LYS A 180 -4.37 18.15 9.60
C LYS A 180 -5.76 17.66 9.22
N ARG A 181 -6.30 18.15 8.09
CA ARG A 181 -7.62 17.70 7.58
C ARG A 181 -7.61 16.22 7.23
N THR A 182 -6.53 15.70 6.68
CA THR A 182 -6.45 14.29 6.27
C THR A 182 -6.34 13.35 7.47
N LEU A 183 -5.54 13.73 8.49
CA LEU A 183 -5.43 12.96 9.73
C LEU A 183 -6.74 13.00 10.54
N ASP A 184 -7.40 14.16 10.60
CA ASP A 184 -8.73 14.29 11.21
C ASP A 184 -9.76 13.42 10.47
N LYS A 185 -9.76 13.48 9.13
CA LYS A 185 -10.58 12.61 8.28
C LYS A 185 -10.28 11.13 8.53
N ALA A 186 -9.00 10.72 8.63
CA ALA A 186 -8.59 9.34 8.92
C ALA A 186 -9.05 8.86 10.30
N THR A 187 -9.18 9.79 11.25
CA THR A 187 -9.64 9.51 12.61
C THR A 187 -11.15 9.22 12.66
N TYR A 188 -11.98 10.04 12.00
CA TYR A 188 -13.45 9.99 12.17
C TYR A 188 -14.24 9.43 10.99
N SER A 189 -13.63 9.30 9.81
CA SER A 189 -14.37 8.78 8.66
C SER A 189 -14.83 7.35 8.91
N PRO A 190 -16.04 6.99 8.42
CA PRO A 190 -16.52 5.63 8.46
C PRO A 190 -15.61 4.72 7.64
N THR A 191 -15.53 3.46 8.05
CA THR A 191 -14.77 2.43 7.35
C THR A 191 -15.64 1.79 6.28
N SER A 192 -15.09 1.60 5.08
CA SER A 192 -15.72 0.84 4.00
C SER A 192 -14.96 -0.46 3.76
N ARG A 193 -15.68 -1.51 3.35
CA ARG A 193 -15.04 -2.76 2.91
C ARG A 193 -14.46 -2.58 1.51
N LEU A 194 -13.34 -3.25 1.26
CA LEU A 194 -12.65 -3.27 -0.02
C LEU A 194 -12.55 -4.73 -0.45
N ASP A 195 -13.07 -5.03 -1.64
CA ASP A 195 -12.90 -6.33 -2.25
C ASP A 195 -11.47 -6.51 -2.76
N SER A 196 -10.96 -7.72 -2.67
CA SER A 196 -9.59 -8.06 -3.07
C SER A 196 -9.58 -9.21 -4.05
N TRP A 197 -8.83 -9.07 -5.13
CA TRP A 197 -8.78 -10.03 -6.23
C TRP A 197 -7.48 -10.83 -6.11
N LYS A 198 -7.61 -12.13 -5.85
CA LYS A 198 -6.46 -13.06 -5.83
C LYS A 198 -6.15 -13.47 -7.25
N LEU A 199 -5.04 -12.97 -7.80
CA LEU A 199 -4.56 -13.30 -9.14
C LEU A 199 -3.52 -14.41 -9.04
N SER A 200 -3.63 -15.42 -9.90
CA SER A 200 -2.59 -16.44 -10.11
C SER A 200 -2.22 -16.47 -11.59
N ILE A 201 -0.94 -16.25 -11.88
CA ILE A 201 -0.37 -16.22 -13.23
C ILE A 201 0.56 -17.42 -13.35
N SER A 202 0.43 -18.19 -14.42
CA SER A 202 1.30 -19.32 -14.71
C SER A 202 1.90 -19.15 -16.10
N MET A 203 3.20 -19.36 -16.22
CA MET A 203 3.93 -19.15 -17.48
C MET A 203 5.08 -20.15 -17.65
N PRO A 204 5.62 -20.35 -18.87
CA PRO A 204 6.76 -21.24 -19.09
C PRO A 204 7.96 -20.85 -18.20
N SER A 205 8.59 -21.84 -17.56
CA SER A 205 9.79 -21.62 -16.74
C SER A 205 11.00 -21.23 -17.59
N GLY A 206 11.94 -20.48 -17.00
CA GLY A 206 13.23 -20.14 -17.62
C GLY A 206 13.47 -18.64 -17.83
N VAL A 207 12.50 -17.80 -17.50
CA VAL A 207 12.65 -16.33 -17.52
C VAL A 207 12.69 -15.80 -16.09
N ASN A 208 13.76 -15.10 -15.74
CA ASN A 208 13.79 -14.32 -14.50
C ASN A 208 12.93 -13.07 -14.70
N LEU A 209 11.83 -13.00 -13.96
CA LEU A 209 10.94 -11.84 -13.97
C LEU A 209 11.22 -10.93 -12.78
N ASP A 210 11.30 -9.63 -13.07
CA ASP A 210 11.19 -8.60 -12.04
C ASP A 210 9.70 -8.40 -11.72
N THR A 211 9.25 -8.98 -10.60
CA THR A 211 7.84 -8.94 -10.19
C THR A 211 7.59 -7.78 -9.22
N PRO A 212 6.46 -7.06 -9.34
CA PRO A 212 6.10 -6.05 -8.35
C PRO A 212 5.87 -6.67 -6.96
N HIS A 213 6.01 -5.88 -5.89
CA HIS A 213 5.83 -6.36 -4.51
C HIS A 213 4.49 -7.07 -4.23
N SER A 214 3.45 -6.76 -5.02
CA SER A 214 2.13 -7.36 -4.91
C SER A 214 2.05 -8.79 -5.48
N LEU A 215 3.03 -9.23 -6.26
CA LEU A 215 3.06 -10.51 -6.94
C LEU A 215 4.32 -11.30 -6.54
N LYS A 216 4.14 -12.49 -5.95
CA LYS A 216 5.23 -13.34 -5.48
C LYS A 216 5.22 -14.66 -6.23
N GLN A 217 6.39 -15.25 -6.46
CA GLN A 217 6.48 -16.61 -6.98
C GLN A 217 5.85 -17.59 -5.98
N THR A 218 5.15 -18.59 -6.50
CA THR A 218 4.52 -19.65 -5.72
C THR A 218 4.74 -21.00 -6.38
N ASP A 219 4.82 -22.04 -5.56
CA ASP A 219 4.88 -23.43 -6.02
C ASP A 219 3.48 -23.98 -6.35
N GLU A 220 2.41 -23.26 -5.97
CA GLU A 220 1.03 -23.61 -6.29
C GLU A 220 0.70 -23.33 -7.76
N VAL A 221 0.66 -24.38 -8.57
CA VAL A 221 0.17 -24.32 -9.96
C VAL A 221 -1.36 -24.44 -9.97
N VAL A 222 -2.05 -23.31 -10.03
CA VAL A 222 -3.52 -23.27 -10.19
C VAL A 222 -3.89 -23.24 -11.67
N ILE A 223 -3.47 -24.27 -12.42
CA ILE A 223 -4.03 -24.49 -13.76
C ILE A 223 -5.15 -25.51 -13.58
N ASN A 224 -6.41 -25.06 -13.69
CA ASN A 224 -7.54 -25.97 -13.75
C ASN A 224 -7.36 -26.88 -14.97
N GLN A 225 -7.06 -28.16 -14.75
CA GLN A 225 -6.87 -29.17 -15.80
C GLN A 225 -8.18 -29.45 -16.57
N ASP A 226 -9.32 -28.96 -16.07
CA ASP A 226 -10.65 -29.10 -16.68
C ASP A 226 -10.86 -28.24 -17.95
N LEU A 227 -9.94 -27.34 -18.28
CA LEU A 227 -10.02 -26.49 -19.48
C LEU A 227 -9.18 -27.11 -20.61
N GLU A 228 -9.82 -27.49 -21.71
CA GLU A 228 -9.11 -27.84 -22.95
C GLU A 228 -8.41 -26.59 -23.50
N VAL A 229 -7.12 -26.46 -23.21
CA VAL A 229 -6.29 -25.38 -23.73
C VAL A 229 -5.85 -25.73 -25.15
N LEU A 230 -6.00 -24.80 -26.10
CA LEU A 230 -5.47 -24.94 -27.45
C LEU A 230 -3.93 -24.90 -27.41
N GLY A 231 -3.29 -26.07 -27.39
CA GLY A 231 -1.84 -26.22 -27.46
C GLY A 231 -1.26 -27.14 -26.37
N LYS A 232 0.02 -27.51 -26.51
CA LYS A 232 0.73 -28.22 -25.44
C LYS A 232 1.09 -27.24 -24.33
N LEU A 233 0.71 -27.56 -23.09
CA LEU A 233 1.21 -26.84 -21.92
C LEU A 233 2.73 -27.03 -21.82
N PRO A 234 3.49 -26.02 -21.34
CA PRO A 234 4.91 -26.16 -21.10
C PRO A 234 5.19 -27.26 -20.07
N GLU A 235 6.24 -28.06 -20.27
CA GLU A 235 6.63 -29.12 -19.32
C GLU A 235 7.06 -28.57 -17.95
N LYS A 236 7.56 -27.34 -17.92
CA LYS A 236 7.90 -26.60 -16.69
C LYS A 236 7.20 -25.26 -16.68
N VAL A 237 6.48 -24.99 -15.59
CA VAL A 237 5.70 -23.78 -15.38
C VAL A 237 6.19 -23.09 -14.11
N SER A 238 6.38 -21.77 -14.19
CA SER A 238 6.57 -20.91 -13.04
C SER A 238 5.25 -20.20 -12.74
N SER A 239 4.79 -20.31 -11.49
CA SER A 239 3.55 -19.70 -11.04
C SER A 239 3.82 -18.52 -10.11
N TYR A 240 2.97 -17.50 -10.21
CA TYR A 240 3.05 -16.26 -9.46
C TYR A 240 1.67 -15.92 -8.92
N GLN A 241 1.61 -15.47 -7.69
CA GLN A 241 0.35 -15.17 -7.03
C GLN A 241 0.42 -13.84 -6.29
N GLY A 242 -0.68 -13.10 -6.33
CA GLY A 242 -0.74 -11.76 -5.79
C GLY A 242 -2.16 -11.29 -5.53
N VAL A 243 -2.28 -10.19 -4.81
CA VAL A 243 -3.57 -9.55 -4.52
C VAL A 243 -3.63 -8.19 -5.20
N PHE A 244 -4.74 -7.94 -5.89
CA PHE A 244 -5.01 -6.71 -6.62
C PHE A 244 -6.31 -6.08 -6.11
N TYR A 245 -6.38 -4.75 -6.15
CA TYR A 245 -7.49 -3.97 -5.58
C TYR A 245 -8.23 -3.08 -6.58
N ASN A 246 -7.63 -2.79 -7.74
CA ASN A 246 -8.20 -1.89 -8.74
C ASN A 246 -8.53 -2.63 -10.03
N TYR A 247 -7.51 -3.04 -10.78
CA TYR A 247 -7.65 -3.70 -12.06
C TYR A 247 -6.43 -4.59 -12.35
N PHE A 248 -6.60 -5.50 -13.30
CA PHE A 248 -5.53 -6.27 -13.94
C PHE A 248 -5.78 -6.18 -15.45
N SER A 249 -4.75 -5.80 -16.22
CA SER A 249 -4.86 -5.63 -17.67
C SER A 249 -3.83 -6.47 -18.42
N ILE A 250 -4.22 -6.91 -19.62
CA ILE A 250 -3.38 -7.62 -20.60
C ILE A 250 -3.58 -6.92 -21.94
N GLY A 251 -2.52 -6.84 -22.75
CA GLY A 251 -2.58 -6.28 -24.10
C GLY A 251 -2.13 -4.82 -24.14
N MET A 252 -2.79 -4.01 -24.97
CA MET A 252 -2.33 -2.66 -25.31
C MET A 252 -2.20 -1.73 -24.09
N ASP A 253 -3.19 -1.72 -23.20
CA ASP A 253 -3.14 -0.94 -21.97
C ASP A 253 -1.94 -1.32 -21.09
N ALA A 254 -1.73 -2.63 -20.89
CA ALA A 254 -0.58 -3.14 -20.14
C ALA A 254 0.77 -2.79 -20.79
N GLN A 255 0.84 -2.81 -22.13
CA GLN A 255 2.04 -2.43 -22.89
C GLN A 255 2.37 -0.95 -22.74
N VAL A 256 1.36 -0.07 -22.80
CA VAL A 256 1.51 1.37 -22.57
C VAL A 256 1.98 1.63 -21.14
N ALA A 257 1.34 1.00 -20.15
CA ALA A 257 1.72 1.12 -18.75
C ALA A 257 3.15 0.63 -18.51
N TYR A 258 3.55 -0.48 -19.14
CA TYR A 258 4.91 -1.01 -19.10
C TYR A 258 5.93 -0.04 -19.71
N GLY A 259 5.68 0.49 -20.92
CA GLY A 259 6.57 1.44 -21.57
C GLY A 259 6.76 2.73 -20.77
N PHE A 260 5.68 3.27 -20.20
CA PHE A 260 5.75 4.40 -19.28
C PHE A 260 6.56 4.08 -18.02
N HIS A 261 6.32 2.92 -17.40
CA HIS A 261 7.05 2.49 -16.21
C HIS A 261 8.55 2.33 -16.47
N HIS A 262 8.91 1.69 -17.59
CA HIS A 262 10.28 1.50 -18.01
C HIS A 262 11.01 2.84 -18.22
N LEU A 263 10.39 3.77 -18.96
CA LEU A 263 10.96 5.11 -19.15
C LEU A 263 11.15 5.85 -17.82
N ARG A 264 10.20 5.73 -16.89
CA ARG A 264 10.30 6.36 -15.57
C ARG A 264 11.47 5.80 -14.77
N ASN A 265 11.77 4.51 -14.90
CA ASN A 265 12.89 3.87 -14.23
C ASN A 265 14.23 4.23 -14.88
N GLU A 266 14.30 4.26 -16.21
CA GLU A 266 15.53 4.62 -16.93
C GLU A 266 15.87 6.12 -16.85
N LYS A 267 14.85 6.98 -16.91
CA LYS A 267 14.98 8.44 -17.00
C LYS A 267 14.08 9.13 -15.97
N PRO A 268 14.36 8.97 -14.67
CA PRO A 268 13.52 9.52 -13.61
C PRO A 268 13.42 11.06 -13.66
N TYR A 269 14.42 11.74 -14.22
CA TYR A 269 14.43 13.19 -14.41
C TYR A 269 13.31 13.71 -15.32
N LEU A 270 12.80 12.89 -16.25
CA LEU A 270 11.66 13.25 -17.10
C LEU A 270 10.30 13.08 -16.38
N ALA A 271 10.28 12.29 -15.30
CA ALA A 271 9.08 11.78 -14.65
C ALA A 271 8.99 12.20 -13.17
N GLN A 272 9.44 13.42 -12.85
CA GLN A 272 9.51 13.93 -11.47
C GLN A 272 8.17 14.45 -10.93
N GLY A 273 7.13 14.57 -11.76
CA GLY A 273 5.88 15.23 -11.38
C GLY A 273 4.63 14.56 -11.95
N PRO A 274 3.48 14.61 -11.25
CA PRO A 274 2.23 14.00 -11.74
C PRO A 274 1.76 14.53 -13.10
N ILE A 275 2.03 15.80 -13.40
CA ILE A 275 1.67 16.41 -14.69
C ILE A 275 2.54 15.84 -15.81
N SER A 276 3.88 15.87 -15.65
CA SER A 276 4.81 15.29 -16.60
C SER A 276 4.54 13.81 -16.83
N ASN A 277 4.27 13.06 -15.75
CA ASN A 277 3.94 11.65 -15.82
C ASN A 277 2.69 11.39 -16.66
N LYS A 278 1.64 12.19 -16.48
CA LYS A 278 0.41 12.08 -17.28
C LYS A 278 0.66 12.43 -18.75
N MET A 279 1.45 13.45 -19.04
CA MET A 279 1.80 13.82 -20.43
C MET A 279 2.59 12.71 -21.13
N ILE A 280 3.58 12.13 -20.45
CA ILE A 280 4.37 11.02 -20.97
C ILE A 280 3.48 9.80 -21.19
N TYR A 281 2.63 9.45 -20.22
CA TYR A 281 1.68 8.34 -20.34
C TYR A 281 0.78 8.51 -21.56
N SER A 282 0.18 9.71 -21.72
CA SER A 282 -0.61 10.05 -22.91
C SER A 282 0.20 9.94 -24.21
N GLY A 283 1.47 10.33 -24.20
CA GLY A 283 2.37 10.16 -25.35
C GLY A 283 2.58 8.69 -25.73
N TYR A 284 2.78 7.81 -24.74
CA TYR A 284 2.83 6.36 -24.98
C TYR A 284 1.50 5.83 -25.54
N SER A 285 0.37 6.27 -25.01
CA SER A 285 -0.96 5.93 -25.54
C SER A 285 -1.18 6.40 -26.98
N CYS A 286 -0.54 7.51 -27.40
CA CYS A 286 -0.63 8.00 -28.78
C CYS A 286 0.32 7.26 -29.74
N THR A 287 1.39 6.66 -29.22
CA THR A 287 2.39 5.93 -30.03
C THR A 287 2.14 4.42 -30.09
N GLN A 288 1.22 3.91 -29.28
CA GLN A 288 0.84 2.50 -29.19
C GLN A 288 -0.70 2.39 -29.18
N GLY A 289 -1.30 1.48 -29.96
CA GLY A 289 -2.76 1.28 -29.96
C GLY A 289 -3.47 1.79 -31.21
N TRP A 290 -4.74 2.24 -31.07
CA TRP A 290 -5.77 2.41 -32.13
C TRP A 290 -5.32 3.06 -33.46
N PHE A 291 -4.20 3.78 -33.48
CA PHE A 291 -3.61 4.40 -34.67
C PHE A 291 -2.59 3.52 -35.43
N PHE A 292 -2.04 2.47 -34.81
CA PHE A 292 -0.92 1.66 -35.34
C PHE A 292 -0.97 0.15 -34.99
N THR A 293 -2.14 -0.44 -34.72
CA THR A 293 -2.21 -1.89 -34.40
C THR A 293 -2.15 -2.79 -35.65
N PRO A 294 -1.48 -3.96 -35.59
CA PRO A 294 -1.55 -5.00 -36.63
C PRO A 294 -2.97 -5.48 -36.91
N CYS A 295 -3.86 -5.39 -35.92
CA CYS A 295 -5.28 -5.72 -36.02
C CYS A 295 -6.03 -4.81 -37.02
N MET A 296 -5.50 -3.63 -37.35
CA MET A 296 -6.02 -2.79 -38.44
C MET A 296 -5.53 -3.25 -39.82
N ALA A 297 -4.32 -3.82 -39.89
CA ALA A 297 -3.68 -4.27 -41.12
C ALA A 297 -4.17 -5.65 -41.59
N ASP A 298 -4.50 -6.56 -40.66
CA ASP A 298 -5.06 -7.89 -40.96
C ASP A 298 -6.58 -7.94 -40.70
N PRO A 299 -7.43 -8.12 -41.74
CA PRO A 299 -8.87 -8.26 -41.60
C PRO A 299 -9.32 -9.41 -40.67
N GLY A 300 -8.53 -10.48 -40.55
CA GLY A 300 -8.85 -11.65 -39.71
C GLY A 300 -8.71 -11.37 -38.20
N LEU A 301 -7.86 -10.40 -37.83
CA LEU A 301 -7.62 -10.01 -36.44
C LEU A 301 -8.53 -8.85 -35.98
N ARG A 302 -9.44 -8.39 -36.84
CA ARG A 302 -10.40 -7.33 -36.51
C ARG A 302 -11.50 -7.84 -35.58
N GLY A 303 -11.56 -7.26 -34.37
CA GLY A 303 -12.60 -7.51 -33.38
C GLY A 303 -12.14 -8.45 -32.27
N LEU A 304 -12.48 -8.08 -31.03
CA LEU A 304 -11.99 -8.74 -29.81
C LEU A 304 -12.32 -10.25 -29.77
N LYS A 305 -13.47 -10.64 -30.33
CA LYS A 305 -13.92 -12.04 -30.45
C LYS A 305 -12.99 -12.97 -31.25
N ASN A 306 -12.15 -12.41 -32.13
CA ASN A 306 -11.26 -13.20 -32.98
C ASN A 306 -9.91 -13.48 -32.29
N ILE A 307 -9.57 -12.70 -31.26
CA ILE A 307 -8.27 -12.74 -30.59
C ILE A 307 -8.36 -13.16 -29.13
N LEU A 308 -9.55 -13.14 -28.54
CA LEU A 308 -9.79 -13.47 -27.14
C LEU A 308 -10.95 -14.48 -27.05
N ARG A 309 -10.79 -15.45 -26.15
CA ARG A 309 -11.86 -16.35 -25.69
C ARG A 309 -11.96 -16.17 -24.17
N LEU A 310 -13.13 -15.81 -23.67
CA LEU A 310 -13.38 -15.66 -22.24
C LEU A 310 -14.29 -16.79 -21.78
N HIS A 311 -13.88 -17.51 -20.73
CA HIS A 311 -14.72 -18.53 -20.09
C HIS A 311 -14.95 -18.17 -18.63
N VAL A 312 -16.13 -18.45 -18.10
CA VAL A 312 -16.49 -18.24 -16.70
C VAL A 312 -16.99 -19.56 -16.12
N LYS A 313 -16.47 -19.92 -14.94
CA LYS A 313 -16.97 -21.05 -14.14
C LYS A 313 -17.59 -20.49 -12.87
N ARG A 314 -18.88 -20.76 -12.68
CA ARG A 314 -19.61 -20.35 -11.45
C ARG A 314 -19.19 -21.28 -10.31
N LEU A 315 -19.21 -20.77 -9.08
CA LEU A 315 -18.84 -21.53 -7.86
C LEU A 315 -19.59 -22.87 -7.73
N ASN A 316 -20.82 -22.94 -8.23
CA ASN A 316 -21.69 -24.13 -8.11
C ASN A 316 -21.74 -24.96 -9.41
N SER A 317 -20.88 -24.68 -10.39
CA SER A 317 -20.86 -25.38 -11.68
C SER A 317 -19.52 -26.08 -11.88
N SER A 318 -19.57 -27.33 -12.36
CA SER A 318 -18.38 -28.07 -12.81
C SER A 318 -17.90 -27.63 -14.19
N GLU A 319 -18.75 -26.98 -14.98
CA GLU A 319 -18.51 -26.66 -16.38
C GLU A 319 -18.10 -25.18 -16.59
N TRP A 320 -17.25 -24.98 -17.60
CA TRP A 320 -16.84 -23.66 -18.07
C TRP A 320 -17.82 -23.14 -19.12
N GLU A 321 -18.44 -22.00 -18.84
CA GLU A 321 -19.33 -21.32 -19.79
C GLU A 321 -18.51 -20.36 -20.65
N LEU A 322 -18.61 -20.47 -21.99
CA LEU A 322 -18.03 -19.47 -22.89
C LEU A 322 -18.80 -18.15 -22.75
N VAL A 323 -18.11 -17.09 -22.35
CA VAL A 323 -18.67 -15.74 -22.33
C VAL A 323 -18.59 -15.15 -23.74
N PRO A 324 -19.73 -14.82 -24.36
CA PRO A 324 -19.73 -14.22 -25.69
C PRO A 324 -19.09 -12.84 -25.63
N ILE A 325 -17.95 -12.70 -26.32
CA ILE A 325 -17.26 -11.42 -26.45
C ILE A 325 -17.96 -10.61 -27.54
N PRO A 326 -18.37 -9.36 -27.28
CA PRO A 326 -19.00 -8.50 -28.27
C PRO A 326 -18.13 -8.39 -29.52
N SER A 327 -18.78 -8.44 -30.69
CA SER A 327 -18.10 -8.26 -31.98
C SER A 327 -17.77 -6.81 -32.30
N ARG A 328 -18.22 -5.86 -31.48
CA ARG A 328 -18.08 -4.41 -31.64
C ARG A 328 -17.78 -3.78 -30.30
#